data_AF-A0A7Y4UAJ7-F1
#
_entry.id   AF-A0A7Y4UAJ7-F1
#
_cell.length_a   1.000
_cell.length_b   1.000
_cell.length_c   1.000
_cell.angle_alpha   90.00
_cell.angle_beta   90.00
_cell.angle_gamma   90.00
#
_symmetry.space_group_name_H-M   'P 1'
#
loop_
_entity.id
_entity.type
_entity.pdbx_description
1 polymer ?
#
loop_
_entity_poly.entity_id
_entity_poly.type
_entity_poly.pdbx_seq_one_letter_code
_entity_poly.pdbx_strand_id
1 'polypeptide(L)' 'MITAETILQEASTLPLVEQYRLGLRLLESAQSLFTTPQNGNAVEAAAVTPRVMGLFEGQGWVSEDFDAPLPDEFWGGRV' A
#
# COMPACT_ATOMS: atom_id res chain seq x y z
N MET A 1 -16.64 -19.13 -0.76
CA MET A 1 -15.38 -18.41 -0.44
C MET A 1 -15.78 -17.14 0.28
N ILE A 2 -15.29 -16.90 1.51
CA ILE A 2 -15.60 -15.66 2.23
C ILE A 2 -14.71 -14.55 1.64
N THR A 3 -15.34 -13.51 1.10
CA THR A 3 -14.65 -12.36 0.48
C THR A 3 -14.66 -11.17 1.44
N ALA A 4 -13.74 -10.22 1.26
CA ALA A 4 -13.63 -9.05 2.14
C ALA A 4 -14.92 -8.20 2.11
N GLU A 5 -15.55 -8.13 0.94
CA GLU A 5 -16.81 -7.43 0.69
C GLU A 5 -17.96 -8.06 1.48
N THR A 6 -18.01 -9.40 1.54
CA THR A 6 -19.02 -10.11 2.34
C THR A 6 -18.89 -9.79 3.83
N ILE A 7 -17.65 -9.72 4.34
CA ILE A 7 -17.37 -9.40 5.74
C ILE A 7 -17.76 -7.95 6.05
N LEU A 8 -17.45 -7.01 5.17
CA LEU A 8 -17.80 -5.60 5.33
C LEU A 8 -19.31 -5.37 5.31
N GLN A 9 -20.00 -6.07 4.41
CA GLN A 9 -21.45 -5.99 4.32
C GLN A 9 -22.12 -6.55 5.58
N GLU A 10 -21.69 -7.70 6.07
CA GLU A 10 -22.21 -8.29 7.32
C GLU A 10 -21.92 -7.39 8.54
N ALA A 11 -20.72 -6.82 8.63
CA ALA A 11 -20.36 -5.87 9.67
C ALA A 11 -21.25 -4.61 9.66
N SER A 12 -21.67 -4.14 8.48
CA SER A 12 -22.55 -2.97 8.34
C SER A 12 -24.02 -3.21 8.73
N THR A 13 -24.44 -4.48 8.84
CA THR A 13 -25.80 -4.84 9.29
C THR A 13 -25.94 -4.90 10.81
N LEU A 14 -24.83 -4.86 11.54
CA LEU A 14 -24.83 -4.88 13.00
C LEU A 14 -25.41 -3.58 13.59
N PRO A 15 -25.94 -3.61 14.82
CA PRO A 15 -26.33 -2.38 15.53
C PRO A 15 -25.16 -1.41 15.67
N LEU A 16 -25.43 -0.11 15.62
CA LEU A 16 -24.42 0.95 15.55
C LEU A 16 -23.33 0.85 16.65
N VAL A 17 -23.71 0.45 17.86
CA VAL A 17 -22.78 0.23 18.98
C VAL A 17 -21.77 -0.89 18.70
N GLU A 18 -22.24 -2.00 18.11
CA GLU A 18 -21.39 -3.13 17.75
C GLU A 18 -20.48 -2.80 16.57
N GLN A 19 -20.96 -1.97 15.63
CA GLN A 19 -20.12 -1.45 14.56
C GLN A 19 -18.95 -0.62 15.11
N TYR A 20 -19.22 0.32 16.03
CA TYR A 20 -18.18 1.12 16.66
C TYR A 20 -17.19 0.24 17.44
N ARG A 21 -17.66 -0.78 18.17
CA ARG A 21 -16.78 -1.74 18.87
C ARG A 21 -15.87 -2.51 17.91
N LEU A 22 -16.41 -2.95 16.78
CA LEU A 22 -15.64 -3.66 15.76
C LEU A 22 -14.60 -2.74 15.13
N GLY A 23 -14.97 -1.50 14.80
CA GLY A 23 -14.05 -0.49 14.28
C GLY A 23 -12.92 -0.17 15.28
N LEU A 24 -13.23 -0.04 16.56
CA LEU A 24 -12.22 0.20 17.61
C LEU A 24 -11.26 -0.99 17.77
N ARG A 25 -11.77 -2.23 17.79
CA ARG A 25 -10.91 -3.43 17.83
C ARG A 25 -10.02 -3.54 16.60
N LEU A 26 -10.55 -3.19 15.43
CA LEU A 26 -9.77 -3.21 14.20
C LEU A 26 -8.66 -2.16 14.24
N LEU A 27 -8.96 -0.95 14.72
CA LEU A 27 -7.96 0.11 14.91
C LEU A 27 -6.88 -0.30 15.91
N GLU A 28 -7.24 -0.95 17.02
CA GLU A 28 -6.29 -1.50 17.98
C GLU A 28 -5.41 -2.59 17.36
N SER A 29 -6.02 -3.52 16.60
CA SER A 29 -5.29 -4.58 15.91
C SER A 29 -4.39 -4.06 14.79
N ALA A 30 -4.80 -3.00 14.10
CA ALA A 30 -3.97 -2.36 13.08
C ALA A 30 -2.75 -1.70 13.72
N GLN A 31 -2.95 -0.99 14.84
CA GLN A 31 -1.83 -0.40 15.57
C GLN A 31 -0.81 -1.45 16.00
N SER A 32 -1.23 -2.64 16.47
CA SER A 32 -0.28 -3.69 16.85
C SER A 32 0.55 -4.23 15.68
N LEU A 33 0.00 -4.24 14.45
CA LEU A 33 0.75 -4.56 13.24
C LEU A 33 1.83 -3.50 12.93
N PHE A 34 1.53 -2.22 13.20
CA PHE A 34 2.45 -1.11 12.92
C PHE A 34 3.42 -0.80 14.08
N THR A 35 3.14 -1.25 15.31
CA THR A 35 3.99 -1.03 16.49
C THR A 35 4.99 -2.15 16.75
N THR A 36 5.28 -3.02 15.77
CA THR A 36 6.44 -3.92 15.90
C THR A 36 7.69 -3.06 16.11
N PRO A 37 8.34 -3.08 17.28
CA PRO A 37 9.67 -2.54 17.37
C PRO A 37 10.55 -3.47 16.52
N GLN A 38 11.12 -2.95 15.44
CA GLN A 38 12.40 -3.47 14.97
C GLN A 38 13.37 -3.28 16.14
N ASN A 39 13.45 -4.29 17.02
CA ASN A 39 14.48 -4.38 18.03
C ASN A 39 15.79 -4.63 17.29
N GLY A 40 16.36 -3.55 16.77
CA GLY A 40 17.69 -3.43 16.18
C GLY A 40 18.81 -3.56 17.21
N ASN A 41 18.66 -4.50 18.15
CA ASN A 41 19.75 -5.04 18.96
C ASN A 41 19.85 -6.55 18.71
N ALA A 42 19.81 -6.95 17.44
CA ALA A 42 20.78 -7.91 16.93
C ALA A 42 21.77 -7.12 16.08
N VAL A 43 22.81 -6.60 16.74
CA VAL A 43 24.13 -6.48 16.14
C VAL A 43 24.74 -7.86 16.42
N GLU A 44 24.68 -8.84 15.54
CA GLU A 44 25.57 -8.93 14.39
C GLU A 44 25.15 -8.04 13.25
N ALA A 45 25.86 -6.90 13.16
CA ALA A 45 26.17 -6.16 11.95
C ALA A 45 25.25 -6.50 10.76
N ALA A 46 23.97 -6.12 10.87
CA ALA A 46 23.25 -5.68 9.68
C ALA A 46 24.08 -4.50 9.19
N ALA A 47 25.05 -4.80 8.33
CA ALA A 47 25.84 -3.82 7.64
C ALA A 47 24.83 -2.77 7.23
N VAL A 48 25.01 -1.55 7.77
CA VAL A 48 24.38 -0.35 7.24
C VAL A 48 24.85 -0.36 5.81
N THR A 49 24.12 -1.05 4.94
CA THR A 49 24.43 -1.09 3.53
C THR A 49 24.00 0.31 3.16
N PRO A 50 24.95 1.22 2.93
CA PRO A 50 24.59 2.59 2.63
C PRO A 50 23.61 2.53 1.46
N ARG A 51 22.51 3.29 1.53
CA ARG A 51 21.56 3.34 0.43
C ARG A 51 22.34 3.74 -0.81
N VAL A 52 22.56 2.80 -1.73
CA VAL A 52 23.25 3.08 -2.98
C VAL A 52 22.25 3.80 -3.87
N MET A 53 22.47 5.09 -4.07
CA MET A 53 21.74 5.86 -5.08
C MET A 53 22.07 5.28 -6.45
N GLY A 54 21.06 5.01 -7.28
CA GLY A 54 21.24 4.39 -8.59
C GLY A 54 21.34 2.87 -8.52
N LEU A 55 20.19 2.19 -8.56
CA LEU A 55 20.15 0.74 -8.80
C LEU A 55 20.71 0.38 -10.21
N PHE A 56 20.83 1.39 -11.08
CA PHE A 56 21.10 1.31 -12.51
C PHE A 56 21.82 2.59 -12.99
N GLU A 57 22.94 2.95 -12.37
CA GLU A 57 23.73 4.13 -12.77
C GLU A 57 24.11 4.05 -14.26
N GLY A 58 23.73 5.08 -15.04
CA GLY A 58 23.93 5.11 -16.50
C GLY A 58 22.94 4.27 -17.32
N GLN A 59 22.03 3.53 -16.68
CA GLN A 59 20.99 2.74 -17.33
C GLN A 59 19.65 3.47 -17.17
N GLY A 60 19.35 4.35 -18.12
CA GLY A 60 18.02 4.89 -18.32
C GLY A 60 17.26 4.00 -19.30
N TRP A 61 16.09 3.51 -18.91
CA TRP A 61 15.16 2.88 -19.84
C TRP A 61 14.01 3.84 -20.06
N VAL A 62 13.90 4.32 -21.29
CA VAL A 62 12.78 5.13 -21.77
C VAL A 62 12.19 4.34 -22.92
N SER A 63 10.86 4.22 -22.94
CA SER A 63 10.17 3.57 -24.06
C SER A 63 10.42 4.35 -25.35
N GLU A 64 10.49 3.65 -26.49
CA GLU A 64 10.71 4.27 -27.81
C GLU A 64 9.60 5.28 -28.16
N ASP A 65 8.42 5.11 -27.57
CA ASP A 65 7.21 5.91 -27.75
C ASP A 65 6.93 6.87 -26.58
N PHE A 66 7.90 7.14 -25.70
CA PHE A 66 7.67 8.04 -24.56
C PHE A 66 7.23 9.45 -24.99
N ASP A 67 7.82 9.95 -26.09
CA ASP A 67 7.47 11.25 -26.69
C ASP A 67 6.27 11.16 -27.67
N ALA A 68 5.69 9.97 -27.87
CA ALA A 68 4.55 9.81 -28.74
C ALA A 68 3.32 10.51 -28.13
N PRO A 69 2.48 11.15 -28.96
CA PRO A 69 1.22 11.70 -28.47
C PRO A 69 0.36 10.57 -27.91
N LEU A 70 -0.28 10.83 -26.76
CA LEU A 70 -1.28 9.90 -26.24
C LEU A 70 -2.43 9.77 -27.25
N PRO A 71 -3.01 8.56 -27.42
CA PRO A 71 -4.15 8.35 -28.30
C PRO A 71 -5.33 9.28 -27.96
N ASP A 72 -6.12 9.63 -28.97
CA ASP A 72 -7.22 10.60 -28.84
C ASP A 72 -8.27 10.19 -27.79
N GLU A 73 -8.44 8.88 -27.56
CA GLU A 73 -9.34 8.32 -26.55
C GLU A 73 -8.93 8.73 -25.11
N PHE A 74 -7.66 9.05 -24.88
CA PHE A 74 -7.15 9.53 -23.58
C PHE A 74 -7.42 11.01 -23.33
N TRP A 75 -7.67 11.81 -24.37
CA TRP A 75 -7.80 13.26 -24.24
C TRP A 75 -9.22 13.74 -23.89
N GLY A 76 -10.19 12.82 -23.72
CA GLY A 76 -11.52 13.14 -23.18
C GLY A 76 -12.35 14.12 -24.04
N GLY A 77 -11.90 14.43 -25.25
CA GLY A 77 -12.57 15.33 -26.17
C GLY A 77 -13.80 14.65 -26.77
N ARG A 78 -14.97 14.86 -26.14
CA ARG A 78 -16.23 14.77 -26.88
C ARG A 78 -16.19 15.83 -27.98
N VAL A 79 -16.13 15.38 -29.24
CA VAL A 79 -16.45 16.21 -30.41
C VAL A 79 -17.96 16.43 -30.47
#